data_AF-A0A380FFJ0-F1
#
_entry.id   AF-A0A380FFJ0-F1
#
_cell.length_a   1.000
_cell.length_b   1.000
_cell.length_c   1.000
_cell.angle_alpha   90.00
_cell.angle_beta   90.00
_cell.angle_gamma   90.00
#
_symmetry.space_group_name_H-M   'P 1'
#
loop_
_entity.id
_entity.type
_entity.pdbx_description
1 polymer ?
#
loop_
_entity_poly.entity_id
_entity_poly.type
_entity_poly.pdbx_seq_one_letter_code
_entity_poly.pdbx_strand_id
1 'polypeptide(L)'
;MSFFKRLKDKFSGSSEEPKQQEELEQLESDGQPQEDSEVAEQVEQKEKKKPKKLKEADFDEDGLISIEDFEEIEAQQLGAKFRAGLEKSRENFQAQLNNLIARYRKVDEDFFEALEEMLITADVGFNTVMQLVEELRDEAKRRNITETEDLREVIVEKIVEIYHQDDEHSEVMNLEDGRLNVILMVGVNGVGKTTTIGKLAHRYQAEGKKVMLAAGDTFRAGAIEQLKVWGERVGVEVTSQSEGSDPAAVMYDAINAAKSKGCRYLNL
;
A
#
# COMPACT_ATOMS: atom_id res chain seq x y z
N MET A 1 2.62 25.62 5.76
CA MET A 1 2.11 25.48 4.39
C MET A 1 1.53 24.09 4.25
N SER A 2 0.27 23.97 3.83
CA SER A 2 -0.48 22.70 3.79
C SER A 2 0.19 21.65 2.89
N PHE A 3 0.20 20.39 3.35
CA PHE A 3 0.65 19.19 2.64
C PHE A 3 0.10 19.12 1.20
N PHE A 4 -1.16 19.52 1.00
CA PHE A 4 -1.79 19.59 -0.31
C PHE A 4 -1.12 20.56 -1.28
N LYS A 5 -0.53 21.65 -0.78
CA LYS A 5 0.20 22.61 -1.61
C LYS A 5 1.54 22.02 -2.08
N ARG A 6 2.26 21.31 -1.22
CA ARG A 6 3.50 20.61 -1.58
C ARG A 6 3.26 19.45 -2.54
N LEU A 7 2.14 18.74 -2.39
CA LEU A 7 1.72 17.68 -3.30
C LEU A 7 1.37 18.27 -4.69
N LYS A 8 0.64 19.40 -4.73
CA LYS A 8 0.29 20.09 -5.97
C LYS A 8 1.52 20.68 -6.68
N ASP A 9 2.47 21.24 -5.93
CA ASP A 9 3.71 21.81 -6.47
C ASP A 9 4.67 20.71 -7.01
N LYS A 10 4.60 19.47 -6.49
CA LYS A 10 5.37 18.33 -7.02
C LYS A 10 4.78 17.74 -8.32
N PHE A 11 3.48 17.91 -8.55
CA PHE A 11 2.76 17.36 -9.72
C PHE A 11 2.40 18.40 -10.79
N SER A 12 2.70 19.69 -10.58
CA SER A 12 2.50 20.73 -11.59
C SER A 12 3.84 21.25 -12.10
N GLY A 13 4.28 20.67 -13.21
CA GLY A 13 5.36 21.25 -14.01
C GLY A 13 4.94 22.60 -14.60
N SER A 14 5.79 23.60 -14.36
CA SER A 14 5.87 24.95 -14.96
C SER A 14 4.92 25.32 -16.11
N SER A 15 4.02 26.27 -15.85
CA SER A 15 3.76 27.45 -16.72
C SER A 15 2.91 28.50 -15.97
N GLU A 16 3.36 29.76 -16.02
CA GLU A 16 2.71 31.00 -15.54
C GLU A 16 1.41 31.25 -16.37
N GLU A 17 0.27 31.82 -15.93
CA GLU A 17 -0.08 33.03 -15.16
C GLU A 17 -1.56 32.96 -14.62
N PRO A 18 -2.02 33.89 -13.75
CA PRO A 18 -3.26 33.78 -12.97
C PRO A 18 -4.40 34.71 -13.44
N LYS A 19 -5.64 34.19 -13.53
CA LYS A 19 -6.89 34.98 -13.39
C LYS A 19 -8.04 34.07 -12.96
N GLN A 20 -8.50 34.20 -11.71
CA GLN A 20 -9.88 33.97 -11.24
C GLN A 20 -9.87 34.07 -9.71
N GLN A 21 -9.98 35.30 -9.23
CA GLN A 21 -10.11 35.64 -7.81
C GLN A 21 -11.05 36.85 -7.73
N GLU A 22 -12.31 36.64 -8.13
CA GLU A 22 -13.33 37.69 -8.17
C GLU A 22 -14.73 37.03 -8.28
N GLU A 23 -15.15 36.24 -7.29
CA GLU A 23 -16.55 35.78 -7.23
C GLU A 23 -17.05 35.35 -5.83
N LEU A 24 -16.45 35.87 -4.74
CA LEU A 24 -16.79 35.45 -3.37
C LEU A 24 -17.26 36.57 -2.41
N GLU A 25 -17.61 37.76 -2.90
CA GLU A 25 -17.97 38.90 -2.01
C GLU A 25 -19.38 39.49 -2.21
N GLN A 26 -20.39 38.71 -2.59
CA GLN A 26 -21.74 39.28 -2.79
C GLN A 26 -22.94 38.61 -2.12
N LEU A 27 -22.76 37.78 -1.10
CA LEU A 27 -23.92 37.22 -0.36
C LEU A 27 -23.73 37.25 1.15
N GLU A 28 -23.62 38.45 1.72
CA GLU A 28 -23.95 38.70 3.12
C GLU A 28 -24.82 39.98 3.23
N SER A 29 -26.13 39.83 3.12
CA SER A 29 -27.06 40.69 3.85
C SER A 29 -28.41 40.00 4.07
N ASP A 30 -28.80 39.99 5.34
CA ASP A 30 -30.14 39.78 5.93
C ASP A 30 -30.62 38.36 6.28
N GLY A 31 -30.72 38.14 7.61
CA GLY A 31 -31.97 37.70 8.24
C GLY A 31 -32.15 36.22 8.58
N GLN A 32 -31.90 35.86 9.85
CA GLN A 32 -32.29 34.59 10.51
C GLN A 32 -33.84 34.36 10.55
N PRO A 33 -34.35 33.27 11.15
CA PRO A 33 -34.07 31.83 10.98
C PRO A 33 -35.38 31.00 10.84
N GLN A 34 -35.42 29.90 10.08
CA GLN A 34 -36.43 28.84 10.32
C GLN A 34 -36.15 27.53 9.58
N GLU A 35 -36.24 26.45 10.38
CA GLU A 35 -36.61 25.06 10.07
C GLU A 35 -36.13 24.45 8.74
N ASP A 36 -35.13 23.56 8.82
CA ASP A 36 -34.98 22.48 7.84
C ASP A 36 -34.56 21.17 8.52
N SER A 37 -35.58 20.36 8.79
CA SER A 37 -35.48 18.95 9.07
C SER A 37 -35.28 18.17 7.77
N GLU A 38 -34.20 18.37 7.02
CA GLU A 38 -34.00 17.67 5.74
C GLU A 38 -32.55 17.79 5.20
N VAL A 39 -31.52 17.45 5.99
CA VAL A 39 -30.12 17.42 5.50
C VAL A 39 -29.43 16.07 5.73
N ALA A 40 -30.14 15.07 6.28
CA ALA A 40 -29.57 13.75 6.60
C ALA A 40 -29.46 12.77 5.41
N GLU A 41 -29.84 13.14 4.19
CA GLU A 41 -29.88 12.20 3.04
C GLU A 41 -28.96 12.55 1.86
N GLN A 42 -28.05 13.54 1.97
CA GLN A 42 -27.22 13.96 0.82
C GLN A 42 -25.69 13.86 0.97
N VAL A 43 -25.17 13.15 1.96
CA VAL A 43 -23.72 12.87 2.06
C VAL A 43 -23.33 11.50 1.47
N GLU A 44 -24.31 10.66 1.12
CA GLU A 44 -24.08 9.30 0.62
C GLU A 44 -24.14 9.23 -0.92
N GLN A 45 -23.41 10.10 -1.62
CA GLN A 45 -23.24 9.97 -3.07
C GLN A 45 -21.94 10.61 -3.60
N LYS A 46 -20.80 10.39 -2.92
CA LYS A 46 -19.51 10.44 -3.63
C LYS A 46 -19.39 9.15 -4.44
N GLU A 47 -19.62 9.27 -5.74
CA GLU A 47 -19.53 8.20 -6.74
C GLU A 47 -18.33 7.27 -6.46
N LYS A 48 -18.62 5.99 -6.24
CA LYS A 48 -17.66 4.92 -6.44
C LYS A 48 -17.19 5.01 -7.90
N LYS A 49 -16.05 5.68 -8.16
CA LYS A 49 -15.39 5.62 -9.47
C LYS A 49 -15.11 4.15 -9.78
N LYS A 50 -15.98 3.56 -10.63
CA LYS A 50 -15.79 2.24 -11.21
C LYS A 50 -14.46 2.24 -11.97
N PRO A 51 -13.73 1.10 -12.00
CA PRO A 51 -12.52 1.01 -12.82
C PRO A 51 -12.81 1.49 -14.25
N LYS A 52 -11.94 2.32 -14.82
CA LYS A 52 -12.06 2.89 -16.18
C LYS A 52 -12.27 1.72 -17.14
N LYS A 53 -13.47 1.61 -17.72
CA LYS A 53 -13.74 0.65 -18.80
C LYS A 53 -13.16 1.25 -20.08
N LEU A 54 -12.27 0.49 -20.73
CA LEU A 54 -11.73 0.84 -22.04
C LEU A 54 -12.87 1.17 -23.02
N LYS A 55 -12.82 2.37 -23.60
CA LYS A 55 -13.70 2.83 -24.68
C LYS A 55 -12.91 2.76 -25.99
N GLU A 56 -13.62 2.71 -27.13
CA GLU A 56 -12.99 2.73 -28.47
C GLU A 56 -12.08 3.95 -28.71
N ALA A 57 -12.26 5.04 -27.96
CA ALA A 57 -11.44 6.24 -28.03
C ALA A 57 -10.10 6.14 -27.25
N ASP A 58 -9.89 5.09 -26.47
CA ASP A 58 -8.65 4.84 -25.73
C ASP A 58 -7.62 4.04 -26.56
N PHE A 59 -7.94 3.76 -27.83
CA PHE A 59 -7.10 3.03 -28.77
C PHE A 59 -6.68 3.94 -29.93
N ASP A 60 -5.38 3.96 -30.23
CA ASP A 60 -4.82 4.66 -31.38
C ASP A 60 -5.25 3.98 -32.70
N GLU A 61 -4.93 4.56 -33.87
CA GLU A 61 -5.34 4.03 -35.20
C GLU A 61 -4.97 2.55 -35.44
N ASP A 62 -3.96 2.04 -34.72
CA ASP A 62 -3.49 0.65 -34.75
C ASP A 62 -4.18 -0.28 -33.73
N GLY A 63 -5.16 0.21 -32.97
CA GLY A 63 -5.88 -0.57 -31.96
C GLY A 63 -5.09 -0.82 -30.66
N LEU A 64 -4.10 0.03 -30.37
CA LEU A 64 -3.25 -0.05 -29.18
C LEU A 64 -3.58 1.07 -28.20
N ILE A 65 -3.54 0.77 -26.91
CA ILE A 65 -3.78 1.75 -25.84
C ILE A 65 -2.49 2.53 -25.59
N SER A 66 -2.59 3.83 -25.30
CA SER A 66 -1.42 4.63 -24.92
C SER A 66 -0.73 4.05 -23.67
N ILE A 67 0.60 4.20 -23.57
CA ILE A 67 1.37 3.71 -22.41
C ILE A 67 0.86 4.37 -21.12
N GLU A 68 0.52 5.65 -21.19
CA GLU A 68 -0.01 6.45 -20.08
C GLU A 68 -1.39 5.94 -19.61
N ASP A 69 -2.30 5.61 -20.53
CA ASP A 69 -3.60 5.03 -20.20
C ASP A 69 -3.48 3.59 -19.67
N PHE A 70 -2.52 2.80 -20.20
CA PHE A 70 -2.24 1.46 -19.69
C PHE A 70 -1.74 1.50 -18.24
N GLU A 71 -0.78 2.38 -17.94
CA GLU A 71 -0.26 2.61 -16.59
C GLU A 71 -1.37 3.09 -15.63
N GLU A 72 -2.24 3.99 -16.08
CA GLU A 72 -3.37 4.48 -15.28
C GLU A 72 -4.38 3.36 -14.97
N ILE A 73 -4.69 2.50 -15.95
CA ILE A 73 -5.58 1.36 -15.78
C ILE A 73 -4.96 0.33 -14.82
N GLU A 74 -3.66 0.03 -14.97
CA GLU A 74 -2.97 -0.91 -14.11
C GLU A 74 -2.89 -0.39 -12.66
N ALA A 75 -2.59 0.89 -12.46
CA ALA A 75 -2.62 1.55 -11.16
C ALA A 75 -4.03 1.51 -10.53
N GLN A 76 -5.08 1.72 -11.33
CA GLN A 76 -6.46 1.60 -10.85
C GLN A 76 -6.82 0.17 -10.45
N GLN A 77 -6.41 -0.83 -11.23
CA GLN A 77 -6.62 -2.24 -10.92
C GLN A 77 -5.86 -2.67 -9.68
N LEU A 78 -4.61 -2.23 -9.53
CA LEU A 78 -3.79 -2.48 -8.34
C LEU A 78 -4.42 -1.81 -7.11
N GLY A 79 -4.82 -0.55 -7.21
CA GLY A 79 -5.53 0.16 -6.16
C GLY A 79 -6.89 -0.47 -5.82
N ALA A 80 -7.58 -1.08 -6.78
CA ALA A 80 -8.80 -1.84 -6.52
C ALA A 80 -8.51 -3.15 -5.77
N LYS A 81 -7.45 -3.87 -6.13
CA LYS A 81 -7.00 -5.08 -5.40
C LYS A 81 -6.60 -4.75 -3.96
N PHE A 82 -5.86 -3.66 -3.74
CA PHE A 82 -5.53 -3.19 -2.39
C PHE A 82 -6.77 -2.79 -1.59
N ARG A 83 -7.67 -2.01 -2.19
CA ARG A 83 -8.93 -1.61 -1.53
C ARG A 83 -9.79 -2.81 -1.13
N ALA A 84 -9.86 -3.84 -1.96
CA ALA A 84 -10.60 -5.07 -1.66
C ALA A 84 -9.89 -5.92 -0.59
N GLY A 85 -8.55 -6.06 -0.69
CA GLY A 85 -7.78 -6.86 0.27
C GLY A 85 -7.74 -6.26 1.68
N LEU A 86 -7.84 -4.93 1.79
CA LEU A 86 -7.83 -4.19 3.05
C LEU A 86 -9.23 -3.80 3.54
N GLU A 87 -10.30 -4.25 2.87
CA GLU A 87 -11.68 -3.81 3.15
C GLU A 87 -12.06 -4.00 4.62
N LYS A 88 -11.85 -5.21 5.16
CA LYS A 88 -12.18 -5.52 6.56
C LYS A 88 -11.40 -4.68 7.57
N SER A 89 -10.08 -4.57 7.38
CA SER A 89 -9.23 -3.77 8.27
C SER A 89 -9.62 -2.30 8.23
N ARG A 90 -9.89 -1.77 7.03
CA ARG A 90 -10.35 -0.39 6.84
C ARG A 90 -11.71 -0.14 7.50
N GLU A 91 -12.68 -1.04 7.31
CA GLU A 91 -14.02 -0.90 7.89
C GLU A 91 -13.96 -0.92 9.42
N ASN A 92 -13.22 -1.87 9.99
CA ASN A 92 -13.03 -1.95 11.44
C ASN A 92 -12.35 -0.69 11.99
N PHE A 93 -11.25 -0.25 11.37
CA PHE A 93 -10.53 0.94 11.81
C PHE A 93 -11.39 2.20 11.68
N GLN A 94 -12.11 2.38 10.57
CA GLN A 94 -13.02 3.51 10.38
C GLN A 94 -14.15 3.51 11.40
N ALA A 95 -14.74 2.35 11.69
CA ALA A 95 -15.78 2.24 12.70
C ALA A 95 -15.25 2.61 14.10
N GLN A 96 -14.08 2.10 14.48
CA GLN A 96 -13.43 2.44 15.75
C GLN A 96 -13.11 3.93 15.86
N LEU A 97 -12.53 4.53 14.82
CA LEU A 97 -12.20 5.95 14.79
C LEU A 97 -13.46 6.84 14.85
N ASN A 98 -14.50 6.50 14.08
CA ASN A 98 -15.76 7.25 14.12
C ASN A 98 -16.44 7.14 15.50
N ASN A 99 -16.39 5.97 16.14
CA ASN A 99 -16.93 5.78 17.48
C ASN A 99 -16.15 6.60 18.54
N LEU A 100 -14.83 6.67 18.40
CA LEU A 100 -13.98 7.49 19.26
C LEU A 100 -14.35 8.97 19.11
N ILE A 101 -14.37 9.49 17.88
CA ILE A 101 -14.73 10.87 17.58
C ILE A 101 -16.17 11.19 18.06
N ALA A 102 -17.13 10.30 17.83
CA ALA A 102 -18.51 10.52 18.28
C ALA A 102 -18.67 10.53 19.81
N ARG A 103 -17.82 9.78 20.54
CA ARG A 103 -17.85 9.71 22.01
C ARG A 103 -17.22 10.95 22.65
N TYR A 104 -16.14 11.47 22.07
CA TYR A 104 -15.38 12.59 22.61
C TYR A 104 -15.55 13.81 21.70
N ARG A 105 -16.20 14.87 22.18
CA ARG A 105 -16.33 16.11 21.40
C ARG A 105 -15.06 16.95 21.38
N LYS A 106 -14.25 16.85 22.44
CA LYS A 106 -13.06 17.68 22.64
C LYS A 106 -11.79 16.85 22.56
N VAL A 107 -10.73 17.50 22.08
CA VAL A 107 -9.37 16.96 22.08
C VAL A 107 -8.73 17.22 23.44
N ASP A 108 -9.01 16.35 24.40
CA ASP A 108 -8.46 16.37 25.76
C ASP A 108 -7.64 15.10 26.09
N GLU A 109 -7.16 14.98 27.31
CA GLU A 109 -6.36 13.83 27.76
C GLU A 109 -7.13 12.51 27.60
N ASP A 110 -8.41 12.50 27.98
CA ASP A 110 -9.25 11.31 27.89
C ASP A 110 -9.43 10.84 26.44
N PHE A 111 -9.51 11.78 25.49
CA PHE A 111 -9.50 11.45 24.05
C PHE A 111 -8.18 10.79 23.62
N PHE A 112 -7.04 11.33 24.04
CA PHE A 112 -5.73 10.78 23.65
C PHE A 112 -5.49 9.39 24.27
N GLU A 113 -5.89 9.15 25.51
CA GLU A 113 -5.83 7.83 26.14
C GLU A 113 -6.69 6.81 25.38
N ALA A 114 -7.91 7.19 24.99
CA ALA A 114 -8.80 6.33 24.22
C ALA A 114 -8.29 6.09 22.78
N LEU A 115 -7.62 7.07 22.18
CA LEU A 115 -6.95 6.91 20.88
C LEU A 115 -5.78 5.92 20.98
N GLU A 116 -4.98 6.00 22.03
CA GLU A 116 -3.89 5.06 22.31
C GLU A 116 -4.41 3.62 22.43
N GLU A 117 -5.43 3.41 23.26
CA GLU A 117 -6.04 2.09 23.45
C GLU A 117 -6.58 1.52 22.13
N MET A 118 -7.24 2.36 21.34
CA MET A 118 -7.76 2.00 20.02
C MET A 118 -6.65 1.53 19.08
N LEU A 119 -5.54 2.27 19.00
CA LEU A 119 -4.42 1.94 18.11
C LEU A 119 -3.69 0.68 18.54
N ILE A 120 -3.48 0.47 19.85
CA ILE A 120 -2.89 -0.76 20.38
C ILE A 120 -3.78 -1.97 20.05
N THR A 121 -5.10 -1.82 20.18
CA THR A 121 -6.06 -2.87 19.83
C THR A 121 -6.09 -3.16 18.32
N ALA A 122 -5.67 -2.21 17.50
CA ALA A 122 -5.56 -2.33 16.04
C ALA A 122 -4.20 -2.89 15.57
N ASP A 123 -3.46 -3.58 16.45
CA ASP A 123 -2.14 -4.18 16.19
C ASP A 123 -1.02 -3.16 15.84
N VAL A 124 -1.18 -1.89 16.25
CA VAL A 124 -0.10 -0.91 16.14
C VAL A 124 0.86 -1.08 17.33
N GLY A 125 2.16 -1.13 17.05
CA GLY A 125 3.18 -1.35 18.08
C GLY A 125 3.21 -0.24 19.12
N PHE A 126 3.36 -0.60 20.40
CA PHE A 126 3.31 0.33 21.55
C PHE A 126 4.17 1.59 21.33
N ASN A 127 5.44 1.43 20.94
CA ASN A 127 6.34 2.57 20.72
C ASN A 127 5.84 3.52 19.62
N THR A 128 5.31 2.97 18.53
CA THR A 128 4.73 3.74 17.42
C THR A 128 3.48 4.48 17.87
N VAL A 129 2.63 3.86 18.69
CA VAL A 129 1.44 4.51 19.24
C VAL A 129 1.82 5.67 20.16
N MET A 130 2.77 5.46 21.08
CA MET A 130 3.22 6.51 21.99
C MET A 130 3.78 7.71 21.23
N GLN A 131 4.64 7.46 20.24
CA GLN A 131 5.18 8.50 19.38
C GLN A 131 4.06 9.24 18.64
N LEU A 132 3.13 8.52 18.02
CA LEU A 132 2.03 9.10 17.25
C LEU A 132 1.13 9.97 18.12
N VAL A 133 0.73 9.50 19.31
CA VAL A 133 -0.14 10.23 20.23
C VAL A 133 0.53 11.50 20.75
N GLU A 134 1.83 11.44 21.08
CA GLU A 134 2.60 12.61 21.50
C GLU A 134 2.71 13.64 20.36
N GLU A 135 3.03 13.21 19.15
CA GLU A 135 3.05 14.09 17.97
C GLU A 135 1.68 14.72 17.68
N LEU A 136 0.60 13.96 17.82
CA LEU A 136 -0.76 14.46 17.62
C LEU A 136 -1.15 15.48 18.69
N ARG A 137 -0.74 15.26 19.93
CA ARG A 137 -0.97 16.19 21.05
C ARG A 137 -0.29 17.53 20.81
N ASP A 138 0.96 17.51 20.37
CA ASP A 138 1.70 18.73 20.06
C ASP A 138 1.13 19.44 18.82
N GLU A 139 0.73 18.67 17.81
CA GLU A 139 0.12 19.23 16.60
C GLU A 139 -1.26 19.85 16.87
N ALA A 140 -2.08 19.21 17.70
CA ALA A 140 -3.37 19.74 18.13
C ALA A 140 -3.20 21.08 18.87
N LYS A 141 -2.25 21.15 19.82
CA LYS A 141 -1.89 22.40 20.52
C LYS A 141 -1.40 23.47 19.55
N ARG A 142 -0.52 23.11 18.61
CA ARG A 142 0.06 24.05 17.63
C ARG A 142 -1.00 24.64 16.70
N ARG A 143 -1.95 23.82 16.24
CA ARG A 143 -3.04 24.23 15.35
C ARG A 143 -4.26 24.79 16.10
N ASN A 144 -4.24 24.82 17.43
CA ASN A 144 -5.39 25.15 18.29
C ASN A 144 -6.64 24.32 17.95
N ILE A 145 -6.45 23.02 17.66
CA ILE A 145 -7.56 22.09 17.40
C ILE A 145 -8.20 21.73 18.74
N THR A 146 -9.47 22.07 18.91
CA THR A 146 -10.22 21.77 20.13
C THR A 146 -11.30 20.72 19.92
N GLU A 147 -11.79 20.56 18.69
CA GLU A 147 -12.82 19.59 18.32
C GLU A 147 -12.19 18.35 17.64
N THR A 148 -12.71 17.17 17.95
CA THR A 148 -12.13 15.88 17.50
C THR A 148 -12.26 15.63 15.99
N GLU A 149 -13.30 16.18 15.37
CA GLU A 149 -13.56 16.10 13.92
C GLU A 149 -12.40 16.70 13.11
N ASP A 150 -11.86 17.83 13.57
CA ASP A 150 -10.75 18.54 12.94
C ASP A 150 -9.42 17.78 13.11
N LEU A 151 -9.33 16.92 14.12
CA LEU A 151 -8.14 16.12 14.39
C LEU A 151 -8.07 14.86 13.51
N ARG A 152 -9.19 14.40 12.95
CA ARG A 152 -9.24 13.21 12.10
C ARG A 152 -8.25 13.27 10.93
N GLU A 153 -8.21 14.39 10.23
CA GLU A 153 -7.29 14.58 9.10
C GLU A 153 -5.83 14.57 9.56
N VAL A 154 -5.56 15.14 10.74
CA VAL A 154 -4.23 15.19 11.34
C VAL A 154 -3.74 13.79 11.74
N ILE A 155 -4.63 12.94 12.27
CA ILE A 155 -4.33 11.53 12.56
C ILE A 155 -3.86 10.80 11.30
N VAL A 156 -4.59 10.98 10.19
CA VAL A 156 -4.22 10.35 8.91
C VAL A 156 -2.90 10.92 8.38
N GLU A 157 -2.72 12.25 8.42
CA GLU A 157 -1.47 12.93 8.04
C GLU A 157 -0.28 12.35 8.80
N LYS A 158 -0.40 12.21 10.12
CA LYS A 158 0.67 11.69 10.99
C LYS A 158 0.99 10.21 10.79
N ILE A 159 -0.01 9.36 10.58
CA ILE A 159 0.23 7.95 10.26
C ILE A 159 1.02 7.82 8.94
N VAL A 160 0.71 8.66 7.94
CA VAL A 160 1.44 8.68 6.67
C VAL A 160 2.85 9.24 6.84
N GLU A 161 3.04 10.27 7.67
CA GLU A 161 4.37 10.79 7.98
C GLU A 161 5.26 9.71 8.61
N ILE A 162 4.76 8.98 9.63
CA ILE A 162 5.49 7.88 10.27
C ILE A 162 5.85 6.79 9.25
N TYR A 163 4.95 6.46 8.32
CA TYR A 163 5.23 5.48 7.26
C TYR A 163 6.42 5.89 6.38
N HIS A 164 6.63 7.19 6.14
CA HIS A 164 7.70 7.71 5.29
C HIS A 164 8.97 8.14 6.05
N GLN A 165 9.02 8.07 7.37
CA GLN A 165 10.18 8.53 8.14
C GLN A 165 11.42 7.65 7.98
N ASP A 166 11.24 6.36 7.68
CA ASP A 166 12.32 5.35 7.57
C ASP A 166 12.82 5.12 6.13
N ASP A 167 12.46 6.01 5.19
CA ASP A 167 12.59 5.82 3.74
C ASP A 167 14.00 6.14 3.19
N GLU A 168 15.08 5.92 3.98
CA GLU A 168 16.46 5.95 3.45
C GLU A 168 16.75 4.76 2.51
N HIS A 169 15.86 3.78 2.45
CA HIS A 169 15.95 2.62 1.57
C HIS A 169 14.76 2.59 0.61
N SER A 170 15.05 2.76 -0.69
CA SER A 170 14.10 2.61 -1.79
C SER A 170 13.10 1.47 -1.54
N GLU A 171 11.80 1.77 -1.63
CA GLU A 171 10.68 0.81 -1.60
C GLU A 171 10.81 -0.32 -2.66
N VAL A 172 11.72 -0.15 -3.62
CA VAL A 172 12.03 -1.11 -4.70
C VAL A 172 13.15 -2.05 -4.28
N MET A 173 12.96 -3.36 -4.52
CA MET A 173 14.02 -4.35 -4.37
C MET A 173 15.25 -3.95 -5.19
N ASN A 174 16.44 -4.04 -4.58
CA ASN A 174 17.71 -3.78 -5.24
C ASN A 174 18.09 -4.89 -6.25
N LEU A 175 17.43 -4.85 -7.40
CA LEU A 175 17.62 -5.78 -8.50
C LEU A 175 18.48 -5.12 -9.57
N GLU A 176 19.52 -5.81 -10.03
CA GLU A 176 20.38 -5.30 -11.08
C GLU A 176 20.16 -6.09 -12.37
N ASP A 177 19.97 -5.37 -13.48
CA ASP A 177 19.96 -5.96 -14.80
C ASP A 177 21.35 -6.49 -15.17
N GLY A 178 21.40 -7.48 -16.06
CA GLY A 178 22.68 -8.01 -16.54
C GLY A 178 23.33 -9.05 -15.62
N ARG A 179 22.89 -9.21 -14.37
CA ARG A 179 23.39 -10.23 -13.43
C ARG A 179 22.31 -11.22 -12.96
N LEU A 180 22.73 -12.21 -12.17
CA LEU A 180 21.82 -13.10 -11.44
C LEU A 180 21.40 -12.42 -10.14
N ASN A 181 20.11 -12.13 -10.00
CA ASN A 181 19.51 -11.65 -8.76
C ASN A 181 19.08 -12.84 -7.91
N VAL A 182 19.60 -12.91 -6.68
CA VAL A 182 19.30 -13.98 -5.72
C VAL A 182 18.40 -13.42 -4.64
N ILE A 183 17.20 -13.99 -4.50
CA ILE A 183 16.19 -13.58 -3.52
C ILE A 183 16.04 -14.70 -2.51
N LEU A 184 16.52 -14.48 -1.29
CA LEU A 184 16.47 -15.45 -0.19
C LEU A 184 15.25 -15.18 0.71
N MET A 185 14.32 -16.12 0.78
CA MET A 185 13.13 -15.99 1.60
C MET A 185 13.32 -16.60 2.99
N VAL A 186 13.33 -15.76 4.01
CA VAL A 186 13.46 -16.18 5.42
C VAL A 186 12.17 -15.93 6.20
N GLY A 187 11.95 -16.72 7.27
CA GLY A 187 10.80 -16.56 8.15
C GLY A 187 10.31 -17.88 8.74
N VAL A 188 9.37 -17.82 9.68
CA VAL A 188 8.83 -19.02 10.36
C VAL A 188 7.84 -19.80 9.48
N ASN A 189 7.44 -20.99 9.91
CA ASN A 189 6.48 -21.81 9.16
C ASN A 189 5.09 -21.17 9.13
N GLY A 190 4.37 -21.33 8.02
CA GLY A 190 2.98 -20.87 7.90
C GLY A 190 2.77 -19.42 7.46
N VAL A 191 3.80 -18.56 7.47
CA VAL A 191 3.67 -17.13 7.05
C VAL A 191 3.55 -16.91 5.54
N GLY A 192 3.50 -18.00 4.75
CA GLY A 192 3.29 -17.92 3.31
C GLY A 192 4.55 -17.85 2.43
N LYS A 193 5.76 -18.11 2.96
CA LYS A 193 7.03 -18.06 2.19
C LYS A 193 6.97 -18.75 0.82
N THR A 194 6.64 -20.04 0.78
CA THR A 194 6.56 -20.83 -0.46
C THR A 194 5.53 -20.28 -1.44
N THR A 195 4.40 -19.79 -0.94
CA THR A 195 3.37 -19.14 -1.76
C THR A 195 3.88 -17.83 -2.34
N THR A 196 4.61 -17.03 -1.56
CA THR A 196 5.22 -15.78 -2.04
C THR A 196 6.32 -16.04 -3.06
N ILE A 197 7.15 -17.08 -2.88
CA ILE A 197 8.13 -17.53 -3.89
C ILE A 197 7.44 -17.83 -5.22
N GLY A 198 6.35 -18.60 -5.20
CA GLY A 198 5.57 -18.92 -6.40
C GLY A 198 4.97 -17.67 -7.07
N LYS A 199 4.41 -16.74 -6.29
CA LYS A 199 3.88 -15.46 -6.79
C LYS A 199 4.96 -14.59 -7.43
N LEU A 200 6.14 -14.49 -6.81
CA LEU A 200 7.28 -13.74 -7.35
C LEU A 200 7.79 -14.39 -8.64
N ALA A 201 7.91 -15.71 -8.67
CA ALA A 201 8.32 -16.43 -9.87
C ALA A 201 7.35 -16.21 -11.03
N HIS A 202 6.04 -16.29 -10.76
CA HIS A 202 5.01 -15.98 -11.75
C HIS A 202 5.09 -14.55 -12.26
N ARG A 203 5.26 -13.57 -11.37
CA ARG A 203 5.43 -12.16 -11.74
C ARG A 203 6.62 -11.96 -12.68
N TYR A 204 7.81 -12.41 -12.30
CA TYR A 204 9.01 -12.23 -13.13
C TYR A 204 8.94 -13.00 -14.44
N GLN A 205 8.31 -14.17 -14.45
CA GLN A 205 8.10 -14.91 -15.69
C GLN A 205 7.11 -14.20 -16.62
N ALA A 206 6.04 -13.60 -16.09
CA ALA A 206 5.10 -12.78 -16.85
C ALA A 206 5.76 -11.52 -17.43
N GLU A 207 6.76 -10.97 -16.73
CA GLU A 207 7.66 -9.91 -17.22
C GLU A 207 8.72 -10.41 -18.24
N GLY A 208 8.63 -11.67 -18.68
CA GLY A 208 9.55 -12.28 -19.65
C GLY A 208 10.94 -12.62 -19.10
N LYS A 209 11.16 -12.55 -17.79
CA LYS A 209 12.45 -12.85 -17.18
C LYS A 209 12.65 -14.36 -17.01
N LYS A 210 13.91 -14.81 -17.12
CA LYS A 210 14.29 -16.21 -16.84
C LYS A 210 14.47 -16.43 -15.33
N VAL A 211 13.60 -17.24 -14.75
CA VAL A 211 13.54 -17.52 -13.31
C VAL A 211 13.87 -18.99 -13.03
N MET A 212 14.54 -19.24 -11.91
CA MET A 212 14.72 -20.57 -11.32
C MET A 212 14.34 -20.53 -9.83
N LEU A 213 13.89 -21.67 -9.31
CA LEU A 213 13.57 -21.87 -7.90
C LEU A 213 14.57 -22.84 -7.26
N ALA A 214 14.89 -22.65 -5.97
CA ALA A 214 15.70 -23.58 -5.18
C ALA A 214 14.94 -24.04 -3.94
N ALA A 215 14.89 -25.35 -3.69
CA ALA A 215 14.21 -25.91 -2.52
C ALA A 215 15.13 -25.89 -1.29
N GLY A 216 15.25 -24.72 -0.66
CA GLY A 216 16.10 -24.53 0.52
C GLY A 216 15.56 -25.06 1.85
N ASP A 217 14.25 -25.24 1.96
CA ASP A 217 13.61 -25.90 3.12
C ASP A 217 13.78 -27.43 3.00
N THR A 218 15.01 -27.91 3.24
CA THR A 218 15.39 -29.33 3.08
C THR A 218 14.95 -30.21 4.25
N PHE A 219 14.61 -29.60 5.39
CA PHE A 219 14.17 -30.32 6.58
C PHE A 219 12.75 -30.88 6.42
N ARG A 220 11.92 -30.24 5.59
CA ARG A 220 10.51 -30.61 5.41
C ARG A 220 10.31 -31.14 3.99
N ALA A 221 10.22 -32.46 3.81
CA ALA A 221 9.91 -33.05 2.50
C ALA A 221 8.69 -32.41 1.82
N GLY A 222 7.64 -32.12 2.60
CA GLY A 222 6.44 -31.44 2.09
C GLY A 222 6.69 -30.03 1.52
N ALA A 223 7.70 -29.31 2.01
CA ALA A 223 8.05 -27.99 1.49
C ALA A 223 8.76 -28.10 0.13
N ILE A 224 9.63 -29.10 -0.04
CA ILE A 224 10.28 -29.42 -1.33
C ILE A 224 9.21 -29.74 -2.37
N GLU A 225 8.30 -30.66 -2.07
CA GLU A 225 7.23 -31.06 -3.00
C GLU A 225 6.27 -29.89 -3.30
N GLN A 226 5.94 -29.08 -2.30
CA GLN A 226 5.12 -27.89 -2.51
C GLN A 226 5.80 -26.90 -3.47
N LEU A 227 7.11 -26.68 -3.34
CA LEU A 227 7.84 -25.79 -4.23
C LEU A 227 7.91 -26.36 -5.66
N LYS A 228 8.07 -27.68 -5.81
CA LYS A 228 8.00 -28.36 -7.13
C LYS A 228 6.65 -28.13 -7.81
N VAL A 229 5.55 -28.30 -7.08
CA VAL A 229 4.20 -28.02 -7.60
C VAL A 229 4.04 -26.56 -8.03
N TRP A 230 4.61 -25.60 -7.28
CA TRP A 230 4.64 -24.20 -7.70
C TRP A 230 5.47 -23.99 -8.96
N GLY A 231 6.64 -24.62 -9.04
CA GLY A 231 7.49 -24.59 -10.22
C GLY A 231 6.77 -25.10 -11.46
N GLU A 232 6.06 -26.23 -11.36
CA GLU A 232 5.26 -26.79 -12.45
C GLU A 232 4.12 -25.85 -12.86
N ARG A 233 3.37 -25.29 -11.89
CA ARG A 233 2.25 -24.37 -12.16
C ARG A 233 2.68 -23.11 -12.89
N VAL A 234 3.86 -22.60 -12.56
CA VAL A 234 4.42 -21.40 -13.18
C VAL A 234 5.15 -21.79 -14.46
N GLY A 235 5.73 -22.98 -14.57
CA GLY A 235 6.60 -23.38 -15.68
C GLY A 235 8.04 -22.92 -15.49
N VAL A 236 8.51 -22.92 -14.25
CA VAL A 236 9.90 -22.61 -13.86
C VAL A 236 10.57 -23.83 -13.26
N GLU A 237 11.87 -23.97 -13.53
CA GLU A 237 12.63 -25.10 -13.02
C GLU A 237 12.91 -24.97 -11.51
N VAL A 238 12.84 -26.09 -10.80
CA VAL A 238 13.11 -26.18 -9.36
C VAL A 238 14.33 -27.07 -9.14
N THR A 239 15.38 -26.50 -8.55
CA THR A 239 16.54 -27.25 -8.08
C THR A 239 16.28 -27.73 -6.66
N SER A 240 16.45 -29.02 -6.40
CA SER A 240 16.23 -29.64 -5.09
C SER A 240 17.13 -30.84 -4.89
N GLN A 241 17.46 -31.15 -3.64
CA GLN A 241 18.07 -32.43 -3.25
C GLN A 241 17.07 -33.25 -2.41
N SER A 242 17.55 -34.35 -1.80
CA SER A 242 16.77 -35.18 -0.88
C SER A 242 16.42 -34.45 0.42
N GLU A 243 15.36 -34.92 1.09
CA GLU A 243 15.06 -34.51 2.47
C GLU A 243 16.27 -34.74 3.38
N GLY A 244 16.53 -33.79 4.28
CA GLY A 244 17.67 -33.83 5.19
C GLY A 244 19.01 -33.45 4.56
N SER A 245 19.06 -33.11 3.26
CA SER A 245 20.25 -32.54 2.64
C SER A 245 20.64 -31.20 3.25
N ASP A 246 21.94 -30.85 3.18
CA ASP A 246 22.43 -29.54 3.58
C ASP A 246 21.81 -28.44 2.70
N PRO A 247 21.06 -27.47 3.26
CA PRO A 247 20.52 -26.35 2.51
C PRO A 247 21.59 -25.60 1.71
N ALA A 248 22.79 -25.40 2.26
CA ALA A 248 23.85 -24.67 1.59
C ALA A 248 24.33 -25.39 0.31
N ALA A 249 24.40 -26.72 0.33
CA ALA A 249 24.68 -27.52 -0.86
C ALA A 249 23.58 -27.34 -1.93
N VAL A 250 22.29 -27.33 -1.54
CA VAL A 250 21.19 -27.07 -2.49
C VAL A 250 21.32 -25.68 -3.12
N MET A 251 21.64 -24.66 -2.32
CA MET A 251 21.84 -23.29 -2.80
C MET A 251 23.02 -23.20 -3.78
N TYR A 252 24.13 -23.86 -3.46
CA TYR A 252 25.31 -23.89 -4.32
C TYR A 252 25.00 -24.48 -5.70
N ASP A 253 24.32 -25.63 -5.72
CA ASP A 253 23.90 -26.28 -6.96
C ASP A 253 22.93 -25.40 -7.76
N ALA A 254 21.96 -24.77 -7.09
CA ALA A 254 20.98 -23.90 -7.72
C ALA A 254 21.62 -22.66 -8.36
N ILE A 255 22.60 -22.03 -7.70
CA ILE A 255 23.32 -20.88 -8.26
C ILE A 255 24.10 -21.28 -9.52
N ASN A 256 24.77 -22.44 -9.49
CA ASN A 256 25.51 -22.95 -10.64
C ASN A 256 24.58 -23.30 -11.81
N ALA A 257 23.46 -23.97 -11.52
CA ALA A 257 22.42 -24.28 -12.49
C ALA A 257 21.84 -23.01 -13.11
N ALA A 258 21.47 -22.02 -12.30
CA ALA A 258 20.94 -20.73 -12.75
C ALA A 258 21.92 -19.99 -13.67
N LYS A 259 23.21 -19.93 -13.30
CA LYS A 259 24.26 -19.31 -14.14
C LYS A 259 24.42 -20.03 -15.48
N SER A 260 24.51 -21.36 -15.47
CA SER A 260 24.69 -22.16 -16.70
C SER A 260 23.53 -22.03 -17.69
N LYS A 261 22.31 -21.85 -17.17
CA LYS A 261 21.08 -21.70 -17.98
C LYS A 261 20.76 -20.25 -18.36
N GLY A 262 21.58 -19.31 -17.92
CA GLY A 262 21.40 -17.88 -18.17
C GLY A 262 20.16 -17.29 -17.48
N CYS A 263 19.80 -17.81 -16.30
CA CYS A 263 18.73 -17.25 -15.49
C CYS A 263 19.13 -15.88 -14.94
N ARG A 264 18.13 -15.00 -14.78
CA ARG A 264 18.29 -13.64 -14.23
C ARG A 264 17.82 -13.53 -12.79
N TYR A 265 16.94 -14.45 -12.37
CA TYR A 265 16.35 -14.49 -11.04
C TYR A 265 16.43 -15.90 -10.47
N LEU A 266 16.83 -16.00 -9.22
CA LEU A 266 16.83 -17.22 -8.44
C LEU A 266 16.13 -16.94 -7.11
N ASN A 267 14.97 -17.57 -6.89
CA ASN A 267 14.25 -17.48 -5.62
C ASN A 267 14.56 -18.72 -4.77
N LEU A 268 14.97 -18.49 -3.53
CA LEU A 268 15.40 -19.50 -2.55
C LEU A 268 14.39 -19.62 -1.41
#